data_AF-A0A6P0Z889-F1
#
_entry.id   AF-A0A6P0Z889-F1
#
_cell.length_a   1.000
_cell.length_b   1.000
_cell.length_c   1.000
_cell.angle_alpha   90.00
_cell.angle_beta   90.00
_cell.angle_gamma   90.00
#
_symmetry.space_group_name_H-M   'P 1'
#
loop_
_entity.id
_entity.type
_entity.pdbx_description
1 polymer ?
#
loop_
_entity_poly.entity_id
_entity_poly.type
_entity_poly.pdbx_seq_one_letter_code
_entity_poly.pdbx_strand_id
1 'polypeptide(L)'
;KRLKPLRCSGMPQTLLRHPVGERHRLNHKSFALWLAIAGKGPLRDALEAQVTALNLNHSVHFLGFLPDEQLPLAYQAADLTIMPSQSLEGFGLVLLESLASGTPVLCTPVGGMPEVITDFSPHLITASPSESDLAVTLSDILTGHLSLPDRHDCRHYASTHFDWTTIAQRVKHVFQE
;
A
#
# COMPACT_ATOMS: atom_id res chain seq x y z
N LYS A 1 -16.55 23.10 -14.80
CA LYS A 1 -15.32 22.48 -15.35
C LYS A 1 -14.76 21.58 -14.26
N ARG A 2 -14.80 20.24 -14.42
CA ARG A 2 -14.29 19.31 -13.41
C ARG A 2 -12.76 19.48 -13.32
N LEU A 3 -12.25 19.88 -12.16
CA LEU A 3 -10.82 19.84 -11.87
C LEU A 3 -10.41 18.37 -11.89
N LYS A 4 -9.56 17.98 -12.84
CA LYS A 4 -8.88 16.68 -12.78
C LYS A 4 -7.95 16.72 -11.57
N PRO A 5 -8.01 15.76 -10.63
CA PRO A 5 -7.06 15.72 -9.53
C PRO A 5 -5.66 15.55 -10.11
N LEU A 6 -4.73 16.38 -9.63
CA LEU A 6 -3.30 16.22 -9.85
C LEU A 6 -2.87 14.89 -9.20
N ARG A 7 -2.93 13.80 -9.96
CA ARG A 7 -2.31 12.52 -9.58
C ARG A 7 -0.89 12.50 -10.13
N CYS A 8 0.07 12.18 -9.27
CA CYS A 8 1.38 11.72 -9.69
C CYS A 8 1.22 10.33 -10.34
N SER A 9 0.91 10.30 -11.63
CA SER A 9 0.86 9.07 -12.42
C SER A 9 2.29 8.54 -12.60
N GLY A 10 2.64 7.42 -11.97
CA GLY A 10 3.89 6.72 -12.28
C GLY A 10 4.64 6.06 -11.14
N MET A 11 4.22 6.17 -9.88
CA MET A 11 4.91 5.47 -8.79
C MET A 11 4.61 3.97 -8.84
N PRO A 12 5.64 3.09 -8.75
CA PRO A 12 5.42 1.67 -8.62
C PRO A 12 4.72 1.38 -7.29
N GLN A 13 3.58 0.69 -7.36
CA GLN A 13 2.84 0.20 -6.20
C GLN A 13 3.15 -1.26 -6.01
N THR A 14 3.49 -1.62 -4.78
CA THR A 14 3.79 -2.99 -4.41
C THR A 14 2.58 -3.58 -3.69
N LEU A 15 1.99 -4.61 -4.26
CA LEU A 15 0.81 -5.30 -3.75
C LEU A 15 1.22 -6.70 -3.31
N LEU A 16 0.86 -7.06 -2.09
CA LEU A 16 1.14 -8.35 -1.51
C LEU A 16 -0.15 -9.16 -1.43
N ARG A 17 -0.11 -10.40 -1.92
CA ARG A 17 -1.20 -11.37 -1.80
C ARG A 17 -0.67 -12.71 -1.30
N HIS A 18 -1.44 -13.33 -0.41
CA HIS A 18 -1.32 -14.74 -0.09
C HIS A 18 -2.26 -15.55 -0.99
N PRO A 19 -1.80 -16.66 -1.58
CA PRO A 19 -2.66 -17.53 -2.36
C PRO A 19 -3.79 -18.04 -1.47
N VAL A 20 -5.01 -17.79 -1.92
CA VAL A 20 -6.22 -18.28 -1.29
C VAL A 20 -6.26 -19.80 -1.53
N GLY A 21 -5.83 -20.57 -0.54
CA GLY A 21 -5.79 -22.03 -0.64
C GLY A 21 -5.48 -22.79 0.66
N GLU A 22 -4.76 -22.21 1.62
CA GLU A 22 -4.33 -22.97 2.81
C GLU A 22 -4.44 -22.21 4.14
N ARG A 23 -5.63 -21.72 4.49
CA ARG A 23 -5.88 -21.17 5.85
C ARG A 23 -6.05 -22.23 6.95
N HIS A 24 -5.58 -23.46 6.72
CA HIS A 24 -5.66 -24.52 7.73
C HIS A 24 -4.29 -25.17 7.99
N ARG A 25 -3.91 -25.05 9.27
CA ARG A 25 -2.82 -25.69 10.01
C ARG A 25 -1.43 -25.04 9.88
N LEU A 26 -1.17 -24.21 10.89
CA LEU A 26 0.13 -23.88 11.45
C LEU A 26 0.90 -25.18 11.75
N ASN A 27 1.92 -25.47 10.95
CA ASN A 27 3.13 -26.21 11.29
C ASN A 27 4.01 -26.24 10.03
N HIS A 28 5.07 -25.42 10.02
CA HIS A 28 6.11 -25.37 8.98
C HIS A 28 5.63 -25.37 7.52
N LYS A 29 4.72 -24.45 7.16
CA LYS A 29 4.29 -24.30 5.76
C LYS A 29 4.96 -23.10 5.13
N SER A 30 5.70 -23.36 4.04
CA SER A 30 6.17 -22.33 3.12
C SER A 30 4.98 -21.46 2.70
N PHE A 31 4.96 -20.21 3.15
CA PHE A 31 4.01 -19.23 2.63
C PHE A 31 4.38 -19.02 1.16
N ALA A 32 3.52 -19.48 0.25
CA ALA A 32 3.59 -19.01 -1.11
C ALA A 32 3.26 -17.51 -1.06
N LEU A 33 4.24 -16.66 -1.35
CA LEU A 33 4.11 -15.21 -1.29
C LEU A 33 3.98 -14.70 -2.72
N TRP A 34 2.99 -13.84 -2.96
CA TRP A 34 2.80 -13.23 -4.28
C TRP A 34 2.94 -11.72 -4.17
N LEU A 35 4.02 -11.19 -4.74
CA LEU A 35 4.35 -9.78 -4.81
C LEU A 35 4.07 -9.26 -6.21
N ALA A 36 3.03 -8.45 -6.37
CA ALA A 36 2.78 -7.70 -7.59
C ALA A 36 3.42 -6.31 -7.52
N ILE A 37 4.15 -5.94 -8.56
CA ILE A 37 4.68 -4.59 -8.73
C ILE A 37 3.96 -3.97 -9.94
N ALA A 38 3.06 -3.02 -9.67
CA ALA A 38 2.32 -2.30 -10.68
C ALA A 38 2.94 -0.92 -10.91
N GLY A 39 3.14 -0.53 -12.17
CA GLY A 39 3.71 0.75 -12.56
C GLY A 39 4.76 0.64 -13.66
N LYS A 40 5.35 1.79 -14.01
CA LYS A 40 6.50 1.89 -14.90
C LYS A 40 7.54 2.73 -14.18
N GLY A 41 8.81 2.39 -14.34
CA GLY A 41 9.90 3.15 -13.74
C GLY A 41 11.25 2.75 -14.34
N PRO A 42 12.26 3.62 -14.20
CA PRO A 42 13.59 3.38 -14.74
C PRO A 42 14.29 2.17 -14.09
N LEU A 43 13.83 1.77 -12.90
CA LEU A 43 14.42 0.65 -12.15
C LEU A 43 13.88 -0.73 -12.57
N ARG A 44 12.95 -0.81 -13.53
CA ARG A 44 12.29 -2.08 -13.90
C ARG A 44 13.30 -3.18 -14.25
N ASP A 45 14.21 -2.90 -15.18
CA ASP A 45 15.15 -3.92 -15.67
C ASP A 45 16.11 -4.38 -14.56
N ALA A 46 16.53 -3.45 -13.70
CA ALA A 46 17.37 -3.75 -12.54
C ALA A 46 16.65 -4.64 -11.52
N LEU A 47 15.37 -4.38 -11.26
CA LEU A 47 14.54 -5.18 -10.37
C LEU A 47 14.24 -6.57 -10.95
N GLU A 48 13.95 -6.68 -12.25
CA GLU A 48 13.76 -7.96 -12.93
C GLU A 48 15.04 -8.82 -12.89
N ALA A 49 16.21 -8.19 -13.09
CA ALA A 49 17.51 -8.85 -12.94
C ALA A 49 17.77 -9.33 -11.52
N GLN A 50 17.46 -8.52 -10.49
CA GLN A 50 17.57 -8.94 -9.08
C GLN A 50 16.64 -10.10 -8.75
N VAL A 51 15.37 -10.04 -9.17
CA VAL A 51 14.40 -11.13 -8.99
C VAL A 51 14.92 -12.43 -9.60
N THR A 52 15.53 -12.35 -10.78
CA THR A 52 16.15 -13.50 -11.44
C THR A 52 17.35 -14.03 -10.64
N ALA A 53 18.28 -13.15 -10.24
CA ALA A 53 19.47 -13.52 -9.48
C ALA A 53 19.14 -14.15 -8.12
N LEU A 54 18.05 -13.72 -7.50
CA LEU A 54 17.56 -14.24 -6.22
C LEU A 54 16.59 -15.44 -6.36
N ASN A 55 16.33 -15.92 -7.58
CA ASN A 55 15.39 -17.00 -7.88
C ASN A 55 13.94 -16.74 -7.40
N LEU A 56 13.51 -15.48 -7.39
CA LEU A 56 12.20 -15.04 -6.89
C LEU A 56 11.12 -14.96 -7.99
N ASN A 57 11.40 -15.44 -9.20
CA ASN A 57 10.49 -15.35 -10.37
C ASN A 57 9.10 -15.99 -10.15
N HIS A 58 9.00 -16.94 -9.21
CA HIS A 58 7.74 -17.60 -8.86
C HIS A 58 6.89 -16.80 -7.86
N SER A 59 7.48 -15.79 -7.22
CA SER A 59 6.86 -14.98 -6.17
C SER A 59 6.67 -13.52 -6.58
N VAL A 60 7.54 -12.96 -7.43
CA VAL A 60 7.50 -11.54 -7.83
C VAL A 60 7.03 -11.38 -9.26
N HIS A 61 6.00 -10.55 -9.45
CA HIS A 61 5.32 -10.36 -10.73
C HIS A 61 5.19 -8.88 -11.07
N PHE A 62 5.74 -8.48 -12.21
CA PHE A 62 5.63 -7.11 -12.70
C PHE A 62 4.37 -6.96 -13.56
N LEU A 63 3.36 -6.27 -13.04
CA LEU A 63 2.08 -6.06 -13.73
C LEU A 63 2.18 -4.98 -14.83
N GLY A 64 3.24 -4.18 -14.80
CA GLY A 64 3.37 -3.01 -15.67
C GLY A 64 2.37 -1.92 -15.31
N PHE A 65 2.11 -1.01 -16.25
CA PHE A 65 1.19 0.10 -16.03
C PHE A 65 -0.26 -0.38 -15.95
N LEU A 66 -0.94 -0.02 -14.86
CA LEU A 66 -2.37 -0.20 -14.70
C LEU A 66 -3.10 1.13 -14.90
N PRO A 67 -4.14 1.20 -15.76
CA PRO A 67 -5.00 2.37 -15.86
C PRO A 67 -5.84 2.56 -14.59
N ASP A 68 -6.27 3.80 -14.34
CA ASP A 68 -7.00 4.20 -13.12
C ASP A 68 -8.23 3.32 -12.82
N GLU A 69 -8.92 2.86 -13.85
CA GLU A 69 -10.12 2.00 -13.73
C GLU A 69 -9.78 0.60 -13.20
N GLN A 70 -8.54 0.14 -13.35
CA GLN A 70 -8.07 -1.17 -12.90
C GLN A 70 -7.41 -1.11 -11.51
N LEU A 71 -6.98 0.06 -11.05
CA LEU A 71 -6.33 0.20 -9.73
C LEU A 71 -7.20 -0.29 -8.56
N PRO A 72 -8.51 0.05 -8.47
CA PRO A 72 -9.35 -0.47 -7.39
C PRO A 72 -9.40 -2.00 -7.33
N LEU A 73 -9.47 -2.66 -8.50
CA LEU A 73 -9.46 -4.12 -8.59
C LEU A 73 -8.11 -4.70 -8.14
N ALA A 74 -7.01 -4.05 -8.50
CA ALA A 74 -5.67 -4.47 -8.08
C ALA A 74 -5.51 -4.38 -6.56
N TYR A 75 -5.91 -3.25 -5.94
CA TYR A 75 -5.91 -3.12 -4.49
C TYR A 75 -6.80 -4.18 -3.83
N GLN A 76 -8.04 -4.37 -4.31
CA GLN A 76 -8.98 -5.36 -3.76
C GLN A 76 -8.47 -6.81 -3.85
N ALA A 77 -7.68 -7.12 -4.88
CA ALA A 77 -7.06 -8.43 -5.03
C ALA A 77 -5.91 -8.68 -4.05
N ALA A 78 -5.30 -7.63 -3.51
CA ALA A 78 -4.21 -7.70 -2.54
C ALA A 78 -4.73 -7.83 -1.10
N ASP A 79 -3.93 -8.47 -0.25
CA ASP A 79 -4.14 -8.53 1.20
C ASP A 79 -3.50 -7.32 1.91
N LEU A 80 -2.43 -6.77 1.32
CA LEU A 80 -1.68 -5.61 1.82
C LEU A 80 -1.09 -4.81 0.65
N THR A 81 -1.15 -3.49 0.73
CA THR A 81 -0.38 -2.58 -0.14
C THR A 81 0.89 -2.12 0.61
N ILE A 82 2.01 -2.01 -0.08
CA ILE A 82 3.29 -1.59 0.49
C ILE A 82 3.76 -0.32 -0.24
N MET A 83 4.07 0.72 0.53
CA MET A 83 4.65 1.98 0.07
C MET A 83 6.04 2.16 0.68
N PRO A 84 7.10 1.59 0.07
CA PRO A 84 8.44 1.54 0.63
C PRO A 84 9.27 2.79 0.28
N SER A 85 8.62 3.95 0.08
CA SER A 85 9.31 5.14 -0.45
C SER A 85 10.38 5.64 0.54
N GLN A 86 11.55 5.99 0.03
CA GLN A 86 12.63 6.57 0.85
C GLN A 86 12.76 8.07 0.64
N SER A 87 12.09 8.60 -0.37
CA SER A 87 12.09 10.02 -0.73
C SER A 87 10.78 10.68 -0.31
N LEU A 88 10.81 12.02 -0.26
CA LEU A 88 9.63 12.82 0.04
C LEU A 88 8.47 12.48 -0.90
N GLU A 89 7.44 11.88 -0.33
CA GLU A 89 6.13 11.79 -0.93
C GLU A 89 5.33 13.04 -0.58
N GLY A 90 4.39 13.41 -1.46
CA GLY A 90 3.40 14.43 -1.13
C GLY A 90 2.44 13.92 -0.06
N PHE A 91 1.15 13.88 -0.39
CA PHE A 91 0.14 13.41 0.55
C PHE A 91 -0.06 11.89 0.58
N GLY A 92 0.48 11.16 -0.41
CA GLY A 92 0.32 9.71 -0.49
C GLY A 92 -1.10 9.27 -0.89
N LEU A 93 -1.65 9.80 -1.98
CA LEU A 93 -2.99 9.42 -2.48
C LEU A 93 -3.16 7.89 -2.65
N VAL A 94 -2.09 7.19 -2.98
CA VAL A 94 -2.05 5.72 -3.08
C VAL A 94 -2.51 5.04 -1.78
N LEU A 95 -2.16 5.60 -0.61
CA LEU A 95 -2.58 5.07 0.69
C LEU A 95 -4.10 5.15 0.81
N LEU A 96 -4.67 6.31 0.49
CA LEU A 96 -6.11 6.53 0.53
C LEU A 96 -6.86 5.66 -0.47
N GLU A 97 -6.31 5.47 -1.67
CA GLU A 97 -6.90 4.58 -2.68
C GLU A 97 -6.91 3.13 -2.24
N SER A 98 -5.83 2.66 -1.62
CA SER A 98 -5.75 1.32 -1.03
C SER A 98 -6.79 1.15 0.07
N LEU A 99 -6.83 2.09 1.03
CA LEU A 99 -7.78 2.04 2.15
C LEU A 99 -9.23 2.13 1.67
N ALA A 100 -9.55 3.02 0.72
CA ALA A 100 -10.87 3.14 0.11
C ALA A 100 -11.27 1.91 -0.70
N SER A 101 -10.29 1.15 -1.21
CA SER A 101 -10.52 -0.15 -1.85
C SER A 101 -10.69 -1.28 -0.82
N GLY A 102 -10.51 -1.00 0.46
CA GLY A 102 -10.60 -1.97 1.56
C GLY A 102 -9.35 -2.84 1.68
N THR A 103 -8.18 -2.28 1.38
CA THR A 103 -6.89 -2.97 1.50
C THR A 103 -5.98 -2.16 2.43
N PRO A 104 -5.49 -2.76 3.53
CA PRO A 104 -4.58 -2.09 4.44
C PRO A 104 -3.28 -1.72 3.74
N VAL A 105 -2.58 -0.71 4.26
CA VAL A 105 -1.33 -0.22 3.66
C VAL A 105 -0.23 -0.12 4.72
N LEU A 106 0.92 -0.70 4.40
CA LEU A 106 2.19 -0.54 5.12
C LEU A 106 3.01 0.53 4.42
N CYS A 107 3.47 1.55 5.15
CA CYS A 107 4.28 2.62 4.58
C CYS A 107 5.51 2.93 5.43
N THR A 108 6.50 3.54 4.78
CA THR A 108 7.64 4.18 5.46
C THR A 108 7.23 5.54 6.05
N PRO A 109 7.96 6.04 7.07
CA PRO A 109 7.61 7.29 7.73
C PRO A 109 8.15 8.51 6.96
N VAL A 110 7.79 8.66 5.68
CA VAL A 110 8.24 9.78 4.83
C VAL A 110 7.07 10.56 4.23
N GLY A 111 7.27 11.86 4.03
CA GLY A 111 6.24 12.74 3.48
C GLY A 111 4.98 12.81 4.35
N GLY A 112 3.82 12.96 3.72
CA GLY A 112 2.52 12.97 4.41
C GLY A 112 1.96 11.59 4.77
N MET A 113 2.69 10.49 4.54
CA MET A 113 2.19 9.15 4.82
C MET A 113 1.88 8.91 6.32
N PRO A 114 2.72 9.35 7.28
CA PRO A 114 2.38 9.25 8.70
C PRO A 114 1.10 9.98 9.07
N GLU A 115 0.81 11.12 8.45
CA GLU A 115 -0.41 11.91 8.72
C GLU A 115 -1.68 11.15 8.33
N VAL A 116 -1.60 10.28 7.31
CA VAL A 116 -2.74 9.48 6.85
C VAL A 116 -2.96 8.23 7.70
N ILE A 117 -1.90 7.63 8.25
CA ILE A 117 -1.96 6.30 8.86
C ILE A 117 -1.96 6.32 10.39
N THR A 118 -1.39 7.35 11.03
CA THR A 118 -1.19 7.38 12.49
C THR A 118 -2.49 7.20 13.27
N ASP A 119 -3.57 7.86 12.86
CA ASP A 119 -4.87 7.76 13.54
C ASP A 119 -5.65 6.48 13.21
N PHE A 120 -5.23 5.74 12.17
CA PHE A 120 -5.89 4.51 11.76
C PHE A 120 -5.21 3.27 12.32
N SER A 121 -3.91 3.12 12.02
CA SER A 121 -3.14 1.93 12.35
C SER A 121 -1.65 2.27 12.40
N PRO A 122 -1.17 2.91 13.48
CA PRO A 122 0.20 3.44 13.56
C PRO A 122 1.27 2.35 13.44
N HIS A 123 0.94 1.10 13.76
CA HIS A 123 1.84 -0.05 13.60
C HIS A 123 2.10 -0.44 12.13
N LEU A 124 1.33 0.11 11.18
CA LEU A 124 1.59 -0.03 9.74
C LEU A 124 2.48 1.09 9.18
N ILE A 125 3.13 1.84 10.07
CA ILE A 125 4.20 2.77 9.73
C ILE A 125 5.51 2.14 10.23
N THR A 126 6.48 1.95 9.34
CA THR A 126 7.78 1.40 9.74
C THR A 126 8.53 2.39 10.65
N ALA A 127 9.45 1.89 11.47
CA ALA A 127 10.22 2.74 12.38
C ALA A 127 11.12 3.76 11.65
N SER A 128 11.61 3.41 10.46
CA SER A 128 12.39 4.28 9.59
C SER A 128 12.18 3.87 8.11
N PRO A 129 12.65 4.65 7.11
CA PRO A 129 12.58 4.27 5.70
C PRO A 129 13.59 3.17 5.30
N SER A 130 14.29 2.57 6.26
CA SER A 130 15.26 1.52 6.00
C SER A 130 14.61 0.23 5.48
N GLU A 131 15.32 -0.49 4.62
CA GLU A 131 14.91 -1.82 4.14
C GLU A 131 14.76 -2.82 5.30
N SER A 132 15.60 -2.70 6.34
CA SER A 132 15.55 -3.57 7.52
C SER A 132 14.27 -3.39 8.31
N ASP A 133 13.82 -2.17 8.56
CA ASP A 133 12.59 -1.94 9.33
C ASP A 133 11.34 -2.34 8.54
N LEU A 134 11.38 -2.17 7.22
CA LEU A 134 10.33 -2.68 6.35
C LEU A 134 10.26 -4.21 6.40
N ALA A 135 11.41 -4.89 6.33
CA ALA A 135 11.48 -6.34 6.40
C ALA A 135 11.00 -6.90 7.74
N VAL A 136 11.37 -6.26 8.86
CA VAL A 136 10.89 -6.62 10.21
C VAL A 136 9.37 -6.51 10.28
N THR A 137 8.81 -5.36 9.89
CA THR A 137 7.37 -5.13 9.96
C THR A 137 6.59 -6.10 9.05
N LEU A 138 7.10 -6.36 7.84
CA LEU A 138 6.52 -7.36 6.94
C LEU A 138 6.58 -8.76 7.53
N SER A 139 7.71 -9.14 8.14
CA SER A 139 7.84 -10.44 8.82
C SER A 139 6.80 -10.61 9.92
N ASP A 140 6.60 -9.57 10.75
CA ASP A 140 5.60 -9.61 11.82
C ASP A 140 4.17 -9.76 11.28
N ILE A 141 3.86 -9.12 10.15
CA ILE A 141 2.57 -9.28 9.46
C ILE A 141 2.42 -10.72 8.93
N LEU A 142 3.43 -11.22 8.23
CA LEU A 142 3.41 -12.54 7.58
C LEU A 142 3.33 -13.69 8.58
N THR A 143 3.93 -13.52 9.76
CA THR A 143 3.93 -14.50 10.85
C THR A 143 2.72 -14.35 11.78
N GLY A 144 1.92 -13.30 11.61
CA GLY A 144 0.73 -13.01 12.42
C GLY A 144 1.03 -12.37 13.78
N HIS A 145 2.26 -11.93 14.03
CA HIS A 145 2.60 -11.10 15.19
C HIS A 145 1.98 -9.70 15.11
N LEU A 146 1.77 -9.20 13.89
CA LEU A 146 1.06 -7.95 13.63
C LEU A 146 -0.20 -8.24 12.80
N SER A 147 -1.37 -7.96 13.37
CA SER A 147 -2.64 -8.15 12.68
C SER A 147 -2.94 -7.00 11.73
N LEU A 148 -3.44 -7.32 10.54
CA LEU A 148 -3.93 -6.32 9.61
C LEU A 148 -5.37 -5.90 9.96
N PRO A 149 -5.72 -4.60 9.82
CA PRO A 149 -7.10 -4.14 9.88
C PRO A 149 -7.99 -4.86 8.87
N ASP A 150 -9.27 -4.98 9.18
CA ASP A 150 -10.20 -5.59 8.25
C ASP A 150 -10.54 -4.66 7.07
N ARG A 151 -11.09 -5.24 6.01
CA ARG A 151 -11.42 -4.50 4.78
C ARG A 151 -12.50 -3.44 5.00
N HIS A 152 -13.42 -3.67 5.95
CA HIS A 152 -14.50 -2.73 6.25
C HIS A 152 -13.94 -1.50 6.95
N ASP A 153 -13.08 -1.68 7.95
CA ASP A 153 -12.43 -0.62 8.71
C ASP A 153 -11.57 0.26 7.82
N CYS A 154 -10.81 -0.32 6.88
CA CYS A 154 -10.07 0.44 5.87
C CYS A 154 -10.98 1.39 5.08
N ARG A 155 -12.12 0.89 4.56
CA ARG A 155 -13.06 1.71 3.78
C ARG A 155 -13.74 2.76 4.64
N HIS A 156 -14.16 2.36 5.84
CA HIS A 156 -14.81 3.25 6.79
C HIS A 156 -13.89 4.42 7.14
N TYR A 157 -12.64 4.15 7.50
CA TYR A 157 -11.65 5.18 7.80
C TYR A 157 -11.45 6.15 6.63
N ALA A 158 -11.19 5.64 5.43
CA ALA A 158 -11.00 6.47 4.24
C ALA A 158 -12.22 7.37 3.95
N SER A 159 -13.43 6.81 3.99
CA SER A 159 -14.67 7.55 3.69
C SER A 159 -15.07 8.56 4.77
N THR A 160 -14.70 8.35 6.03
CA THR A 160 -15.08 9.27 7.11
C THR A 160 -14.10 10.42 7.26
N HIS A 161 -12.81 10.17 7.04
CA HIS A 161 -11.75 11.15 7.31
C HIS A 161 -11.32 11.93 6.05
N PHE A 162 -11.43 11.31 4.86
CA PHE A 162 -10.87 11.84 3.62
C PHE A 162 -11.90 11.95 2.47
N ASP A 163 -13.20 11.80 2.76
CA ASP A 163 -14.24 12.12 1.78
C ASP A 163 -14.24 13.62 1.43
N TRP A 164 -14.59 13.92 0.18
CA TRP A 164 -14.64 15.29 -0.33
C TRP A 164 -15.57 16.19 0.48
N THR A 165 -16.69 15.66 0.98
CA THR A 165 -17.62 16.42 1.81
C THR A 165 -16.95 16.83 3.12
N THR A 166 -16.23 15.91 3.76
CA THR A 166 -15.50 16.16 5.01
C THR A 166 -14.38 17.18 4.78
N ILE A 167 -13.51 16.95 3.79
CA ILE A 167 -12.37 17.82 3.52
C ILE A 167 -12.81 19.20 3.07
N ALA A 168 -13.83 19.31 2.21
CA ALA A 168 -14.33 20.60 1.76
C ALA A 168 -14.89 21.45 2.91
N GLN A 169 -15.58 20.84 3.88
CA GLN A 169 -16.07 21.57 5.07
C GLN A 169 -14.92 22.03 5.96
N ARG A 170 -13.90 21.18 6.19
CA ARG A 170 -12.71 21.56 6.97
C ARG A 170 -11.96 22.73 6.32
N VAL A 171 -11.74 22.66 5.01
CA VAL A 171 -11.08 23.74 4.26
C VAL A 171 -11.91 25.02 4.28
N LYS A 172 -13.24 24.93 4.11
CA LYS A 172 -14.14 26.08 4.21
C LYS A 172 -14.03 26.77 5.58
N HIS A 173 -13.97 26.00 6.67
CA HIS A 173 -13.88 26.54 8.02
C HIS A 173 -12.65 27.45 8.20
N VAL A 174 -11.49 27.04 7.69
CA VAL A 174 -10.25 27.85 7.74
C VAL A 174 -10.40 29.21 7.05
N PHE A 175 -11.18 29.31 5.98
CA PHE A 175 -11.43 30.58 5.29
C PHE A 175 -12.50 31.46 5.97
N GLN A 176 -13.16 30.95 7.01
CA GLN A 176 -14.16 31.67 7.79
C GLN A 176 -13.64 32.20 9.13
N GLU A 177 -12.40 31.84 9.49
CA GLU A 177 -11.62 32.42 10.59
C GLU A 177 -10.91 33.71 10.16
#